data_AF-A0A2P4P9F2-F1
#
_entry.id   AF-A0A2P4P9F2-F1
#
_cell.length_a   1.000
_cell.length_b   1.000
_cell.length_c   1.000
_cell.angle_alpha   90.00
_cell.angle_beta   90.00
_cell.angle_gamma   90.00
#
_symmetry.space_group_name_H-M   'P 1'
#
loop_
_entity.id
_entity.type
_entity.pdbx_description
1 polymer ?
#
loop_
_entity_poly.entity_id
_entity_poly.type
_entity_poly.pdbx_seq_one_letter_code
_entity_poly.pdbx_strand_id
1 'polypeptide(L)'
;MNYQYSPKRPNKILKSKEESPDEVAATDARAEMKNLLKGQIPEEYRLDYSKTLSEQTAKIYEKLIPELKKLMSGHYNPSVTQLSDWLRSMHKHKRDRKRKRQSGQLDKSFEINLYIFDRKKIDE
;
A
#
# COMPACT_ATOMS: atom_id res chain seq x y z
N MET A 1 -33.24 -25.22 -38.96
CA MET A 1 -32.86 -23.91 -38.38
C MET A 1 -32.75 -24.09 -36.87
N ASN A 2 -31.56 -24.43 -36.36
CA ASN A 2 -31.34 -24.68 -34.93
C ASN A 2 -30.73 -23.42 -34.30
N TYR A 3 -31.48 -22.76 -33.42
CA TYR A 3 -30.97 -21.69 -32.59
C TYR A 3 -30.17 -22.30 -31.43
N GLN A 4 -28.85 -22.19 -31.47
CA GLN A 4 -27.96 -22.57 -30.38
C GLN A 4 -28.06 -21.53 -29.26
N TYR A 5 -28.77 -21.84 -28.19
CA TYR A 5 -28.82 -21.01 -26.98
C TYR A 5 -27.46 -21.08 -26.26
N SER A 6 -26.74 -19.96 -26.16
CA SER A 6 -25.56 -19.83 -25.31
C SER A 6 -25.98 -19.25 -23.95
N PRO A 7 -25.67 -19.89 -22.81
CA PRO A 7 -25.92 -19.28 -21.52
C PRO A 7 -24.98 -18.10 -21.32
N LYS A 8 -25.56 -16.90 -21.16
CA LYS A 8 -24.84 -15.69 -20.75
C LYS A 8 -24.15 -15.96 -19.42
N ARG A 9 -22.82 -15.79 -19.37
CA ARG A 9 -22.06 -15.82 -18.11
C ARG A 9 -22.70 -14.80 -17.17
N PRO A 10 -23.14 -15.18 -15.95
CA PRO A 10 -23.67 -14.21 -15.02
C PRO A 10 -22.54 -13.23 -14.71
N ASN A 11 -22.79 -11.96 -14.99
CA ASN A 11 -22.00 -10.85 -14.48
C ASN A 11 -21.89 -11.08 -12.96
N LYS A 12 -20.68 -11.36 -12.47
CA LYS A 12 -20.41 -11.32 -11.04
C LYS A 12 -20.72 -9.88 -10.62
N ILE A 13 -21.92 -9.72 -10.07
CA ILE A 13 -22.36 -8.57 -9.31
C ILE A 13 -21.17 -8.17 -8.43
N LEU A 14 -20.65 -6.97 -8.66
CA LEU A 14 -19.78 -6.30 -7.71
C LEU A 14 -20.60 -6.23 -6.42
N LYS A 15 -20.35 -7.18 -5.53
CA LYS A 15 -20.78 -7.11 -4.14
C LYS A 15 -20.05 -5.87 -3.62
N SER A 16 -20.77 -4.76 -3.51
CA SER A 16 -20.33 -3.60 -2.74
C SER A 16 -20.03 -4.14 -1.36
N LYS A 17 -18.76 -4.42 -1.10
CA LYS A 17 -18.29 -4.82 0.21
C LYS A 17 -18.51 -3.57 1.04
N GLU A 18 -19.58 -3.55 1.82
CA GLU A 18 -19.73 -2.58 2.90
C GLU A 18 -18.49 -2.80 3.78
N GLU A 19 -17.49 -1.93 3.61
CA GLU A 19 -16.31 -1.93 4.44
C GLU A 19 -16.78 -1.64 5.86
N SER A 20 -16.46 -2.54 6.79
CA SER A 20 -16.81 -2.29 8.18
C SER A 20 -16.11 -1.02 8.66
N PRO A 21 -16.65 -0.33 9.67
CA PRO A 21 -15.96 0.80 10.30
C PRO A 21 -14.51 0.47 10.70
N ASP A 22 -14.25 -0.79 11.09
CA ASP A 22 -12.92 -1.29 11.42
C ASP A 22 -11.99 -1.40 10.19
N GLU A 23 -12.53 -1.81 9.03
CA GLU A 23 -11.75 -1.85 7.77
C GLU A 23 -11.40 -0.43 7.30
N VAL A 24 -12.32 0.53 7.41
CA VAL A 24 -12.09 1.95 7.09
C VAL A 24 -11.07 2.58 8.04
N ALA A 25 -11.18 2.33 9.34
CA ALA A 25 -10.19 2.82 10.31
C ALA A 25 -8.79 2.23 10.05
N ALA A 26 -8.70 0.98 9.60
CA ALA A 26 -7.44 0.35 9.26
C ALA A 26 -6.82 0.90 7.96
N THR A 27 -7.64 1.26 6.96
CA THR A 27 -7.14 1.88 5.72
C THR A 27 -6.60 3.29 5.97
N ASP A 28 -7.28 4.08 6.80
CA ASP A 28 -6.83 5.42 7.20
C ASP A 28 -5.55 5.36 8.04
N ALA A 29 -5.49 4.48 9.05
CA ALA A 29 -4.28 4.26 9.85
C ALA A 29 -3.08 3.86 8.98
N ARG A 30 -3.32 3.02 7.96
CA ARG A 30 -2.29 2.61 7.00
C ARG A 30 -1.86 3.76 6.09
N ALA A 31 -2.77 4.65 5.69
CA ALA A 31 -2.47 5.84 4.93
C ALA A 31 -1.61 6.82 5.74
N GLU A 32 -1.93 7.00 7.03
CA GLU A 32 -1.18 7.82 7.97
C GLU A 32 0.26 7.31 8.12
N MET A 33 0.42 6.01 8.41
CA MET A 33 1.73 5.36 8.48
C MET A 33 2.56 5.57 7.20
N LYS A 34 1.92 5.48 6.02
CA LYS A 34 2.57 5.71 4.74
C LYS A 34 3.05 7.16 4.58
N ASN A 35 2.33 8.14 5.15
CA ASN A 35 2.73 9.54 5.12
C ASN A 35 3.90 9.82 6.08
N LEU A 36 3.88 9.25 7.28
CA LEU A 36 5.00 9.32 8.23
C LEU A 36 6.30 8.81 7.60
N LEU A 37 6.24 7.65 6.93
CA LEU A 37 7.38 7.04 6.24
C LEU A 37 7.95 7.89 5.08
N LYS A 38 7.19 8.86 4.55
CA LYS A 38 7.68 9.73 3.46
C LYS A 38 8.59 10.84 3.97
N GLY A 39 8.29 11.42 5.14
CA GLY A 39 8.95 12.66 5.55
C GLY A 39 9.12 12.91 7.05
N GLN A 40 8.51 12.12 7.93
CA GLN A 40 8.63 12.33 9.39
C GLN A 40 9.56 11.33 10.08
N ILE A 41 9.88 10.22 9.41
CA ILE A 41 10.82 9.23 9.95
C ILE A 41 12.28 9.70 9.71
N PRO A 42 13.13 9.73 10.75
CA PRO A 42 14.55 10.04 10.63
C PRO A 42 15.27 9.17 9.57
N GLU A 43 16.25 9.74 8.87
CA GLU A 43 16.99 9.05 7.81
C GLU A 43 17.62 7.74 8.32
N GLU A 44 18.13 7.78 9.55
CA GLU A 44 18.71 6.62 10.24
C GLU A 44 17.75 5.43 10.35
N TYR A 45 16.43 5.63 10.33
CA TYR A 45 15.42 4.58 10.45
C TYR A 45 14.78 4.20 9.11
N ARG A 46 15.17 4.85 8.01
CA ARG A 46 14.64 4.53 6.67
C ARG A 46 14.99 3.11 6.24
N LEU A 47 14.06 2.50 5.52
CA LEU A 47 14.20 1.17 4.94
C LEU A 47 15.07 1.21 3.68
N ASP A 48 16.04 0.31 3.61
CA ASP A 48 16.80 0.04 2.40
C ASP A 48 16.00 -0.88 1.48
N TYR A 49 15.47 -0.33 0.38
CA TYR A 49 14.68 -1.08 -0.60
C TYR A 49 15.53 -1.92 -1.57
N SER A 50 16.86 -1.88 -1.47
CA SER A 50 17.74 -2.84 -2.16
C SER A 50 17.77 -4.19 -1.44
N LYS A 51 17.60 -4.18 -0.12
CA LYS A 51 17.61 -5.34 0.78
C LYS A 51 16.21 -5.93 0.97
N THR A 52 16.15 -7.14 1.53
CA THR A 52 14.87 -7.68 1.99
C THR A 52 14.45 -7.05 3.32
N LEU A 53 13.16 -7.10 3.64
CA LEU A 53 12.68 -6.65 4.95
C LEU A 53 13.23 -7.53 6.08
N SER A 54 13.42 -8.83 5.80
CA SER A 54 14.02 -9.81 6.72
C SER A 54 15.46 -9.48 7.10
N GLU A 55 16.25 -8.94 6.17
CA GLU A 55 17.63 -8.50 6.43
C GLU A 55 17.71 -7.27 7.35
N GLN A 56 16.58 -6.60 7.59
CA GLN A 56 16.51 -5.35 8.35
C GLN A 56 15.62 -5.48 9.59
N THR A 57 15.30 -6.70 10.03
CA THR A 57 14.36 -6.97 11.12
C THR A 57 14.74 -6.28 12.43
N ALA A 58 16.00 -6.37 12.86
CA ALA A 58 16.46 -5.71 14.09
C ALA A 58 16.19 -4.19 14.05
N LYS A 59 16.61 -3.52 12.98
CA LYS A 59 16.35 -2.08 12.76
C LYS A 59 14.86 -1.75 12.76
N ILE A 60 14.03 -2.61 12.14
CA ILE A 60 12.59 -2.40 12.06
C ILE A 60 11.94 -2.49 13.44
N TYR A 61 12.22 -3.55 14.20
CA TYR A 61 11.55 -3.80 15.48
C TYR A 61 12.11 -2.95 16.61
N GLU A 62 13.41 -2.63 16.60
CA GLU A 62 14.05 -1.87 17.69
C GLU A 62 13.95 -0.35 17.51
N LYS A 63 13.83 0.14 16.28
CA LYS A 63 13.87 1.59 15.99
C LYS A 63 12.60 2.08 15.29
N LEU A 64 12.29 1.51 14.12
CA LEU A 64 11.23 2.05 13.27
C LEU A 64 9.82 1.83 13.85
N ILE A 65 9.51 0.64 14.36
CA ILE A 65 8.19 0.33 14.92
C ILE A 65 7.89 1.17 16.18
N PRO A 66 8.81 1.29 17.16
CA PRO A 66 8.60 2.18 18.31
C PRO A 66 8.33 3.63 17.90
N GLU A 67 9.08 4.16 16.92
CA GLU A 67 8.89 5.53 16.45
C GLU A 67 7.55 5.72 15.73
N LEU A 68 7.17 4.78 14.86
CA LEU A 68 5.86 4.79 14.21
C LEU A 68 4.71 4.73 15.22
N LYS A 69 4.83 3.87 16.25
CA LYS A 69 3.81 3.75 17.29
C LYS A 69 3.65 5.06 18.07
N LYS A 70 4.77 5.73 18.39
CA LYS A 70 4.77 7.04 19.07
C LYS A 70 4.15 8.14 18.22
N LEU A 71 4.46 8.19 16.93
CA LEU A 71 3.91 9.20 16.01
C LEU A 71 2.42 8.99 15.76
N MET A 72 1.98 7.73 15.70
CA MET A 72 0.58 7.39 15.44
C MET A 72 -0.30 7.48 16.68
N SER A 73 0.23 7.33 17.90
CA SER A 73 -0.57 7.21 19.13
C SER A 73 -1.49 8.39 19.45
N GLY A 74 -1.34 9.53 18.75
CA GLY A 74 -2.29 10.65 18.84
C GLY A 74 -3.61 10.43 18.10
N HIS A 75 -3.64 9.60 17.06
CA HIS A 75 -4.82 9.39 16.20
C HIS A 75 -5.22 7.91 16.09
N TYR A 76 -4.24 7.01 16.16
CA TYR A 76 -4.43 5.57 16.00
C TYR A 76 -3.54 4.81 16.96
N ASN A 77 -4.01 3.66 17.47
CA ASN A 77 -3.22 2.78 18.31
C ASN A 77 -2.98 1.42 17.65
N PRO A 78 -2.21 1.36 16.55
CA PRO A 78 -1.93 0.10 15.88
C PRO A 78 -1.03 -0.80 16.72
N SER A 79 -1.32 -2.10 16.69
CA SER A 79 -0.44 -3.12 17.23
C SER A 79 0.87 -3.22 16.45
N VAL A 80 1.90 -3.77 17.11
CA VAL A 80 3.18 -4.08 16.46
C VAL A 80 2.99 -4.98 15.23
N THR A 81 2.10 -5.97 15.33
CA THR A 81 1.78 -6.89 14.23
C THR A 81 1.20 -6.13 13.04
N GLN A 82 0.21 -5.25 13.26
CA GLN A 82 -0.38 -4.44 12.19
C GLN A 82 0.67 -3.55 11.51
N LEU A 83 1.50 -2.85 12.28
CA LEU A 83 2.60 -2.04 11.74
C LEU A 83 3.56 -2.90 10.89
N SER A 84 3.93 -4.08 11.40
CA SER A 84 4.85 -4.98 10.70
C SER A 84 4.28 -5.53 9.37
N ASP A 85 2.99 -5.87 9.35
CA ASP A 85 2.31 -6.36 8.15
C ASP A 85 2.15 -5.27 7.10
N TRP A 86 1.79 -4.05 7.54
CA TRP A 86 1.72 -2.90 6.66
C TRP A 86 3.09 -2.55 6.07
N LEU A 87 4.16 -2.55 6.89
CA LEU A 87 5.55 -2.38 6.42
C LEU A 87 5.89 -3.43 5.37
N ARG A 88 5.63 -4.70 5.65
CA ARG A 88 5.93 -5.81 4.74
C ARG A 88 5.21 -5.68 3.41
N SER A 89 3.92 -5.34 3.44
CA SER A 89 3.12 -5.14 2.24
C SER A 89 3.64 -3.96 1.40
N MET A 90 3.90 -2.81 2.03
CA MET A 90 4.42 -1.62 1.34
C MET A 90 5.82 -1.83 0.76
N HIS A 91 6.72 -2.46 1.53
CA HIS A 91 8.08 -2.76 1.10
C HIS A 91 8.10 -3.71 -0.10
N LYS A 92 7.33 -4.81 -0.03
CA LYS A 92 7.17 -5.75 -1.14
C LYS A 92 6.70 -5.03 -2.40
N HIS A 93 5.64 -4.23 -2.30
CA HIS A 93 5.10 -3.48 -3.44
C HIS A 93 6.15 -2.54 -4.08
N LYS A 94 6.87 -1.75 -3.27
CA LYS A 94 7.91 -0.84 -3.78
C LYS A 94 9.05 -1.58 -4.47
N ARG A 95 9.51 -2.69 -3.88
CA ARG A 95 10.58 -3.53 -4.45
C ARG A 95 10.15 -4.18 -5.76
N ASP A 96 8.95 -4.73 -5.81
CA ASP A 96 8.39 -5.33 -7.03
C ASP A 96 8.25 -4.28 -8.13
N ARG A 97 7.81 -3.06 -7.79
CA ARG A 97 7.79 -1.93 -8.73
C ARG A 97 9.19 -1.60 -9.25
N LYS A 98 10.20 -1.53 -8.38
CA LYS A 98 11.60 -1.27 -8.79
C LYS A 98 12.11 -2.34 -9.75
N ARG A 99 11.85 -3.62 -9.44
CA ARG A 99 12.20 -4.77 -10.30
C ARG A 99 11.54 -4.71 -11.67
N LYS A 100 10.24 -4.43 -11.71
CA LYS A 100 9.50 -4.28 -12.98
C LYS A 100 9.99 -3.11 -13.83
N ARG A 101 10.47 -2.02 -13.21
CA ARG A 101 11.09 -0.90 -13.93
C ARG A 101 12.42 -1.35 -14.55
N GLN A 102 13.24 -2.06 -13.78
CA GLN A 102 14.52 -2.59 -14.25
C GLN A 102 14.36 -3.63 -15.37
N SER A 103 13.27 -4.40 -15.38
CA SER A 103 12.99 -5.39 -16.43
C SER A 103 12.25 -4.84 -17.65
N GLY A 104 12.01 -3.52 -17.74
CA GLY A 104 11.30 -2.88 -18.85
C GLY A 104 9.78 -3.18 -18.91
N GLN A 105 9.22 -3.90 -17.94
CA GLN A 105 7.81 -4.30 -17.93
C GLN A 105 6.84 -3.17 -17.57
N LEU A 106 7.34 -2.05 -17.05
CA LEU A 106 6.51 -0.97 -16.52
C LEU A 106 6.16 0.14 -17.52
N ASP A 107 6.66 0.08 -18.76
CA ASP A 107 6.59 1.19 -19.72
C ASP A 107 5.18 1.51 -20.28
N LYS A 108 4.19 0.62 -20.14
CA LYS A 108 2.86 0.80 -20.77
C LYS A 108 1.73 1.28 -19.86
N SER A 109 1.93 1.28 -18.53
CA SER A 109 0.84 1.50 -17.56
C SER A 109 0.90 2.83 -16.79
N PHE A 110 1.98 3.60 -16.99
CA PHE A 110 2.26 4.82 -16.24
C PHE A 110 1.67 6.09 -16.87
N GLU A 111 1.51 6.19 -18.19
CA GLU A 111 0.90 7.38 -18.80
C GLU A 111 -0.53 7.62 -18.30
N ILE A 112 -1.32 6.57 -18.10
CA ILE A 112 -2.72 6.72 -17.66
C ILE A 112 -2.83 7.03 -16.17
N ASN A 113 -1.97 6.44 -15.31
CA ASN A 113 -2.12 6.57 -13.85
C ASN A 113 -1.48 7.83 -13.25
N LEU A 114 -0.41 8.37 -13.87
CA LEU A 114 0.11 9.68 -13.46
C LEU A 114 -0.87 10.80 -13.86
N TYR A 115 -1.43 10.72 -15.06
CA TYR A 115 -2.40 11.71 -15.56
C TYR A 115 -3.69 11.77 -14.74
N ILE A 116 -4.15 10.62 -14.21
CA ILE A 116 -5.36 10.58 -13.35
C ILE A 116 -5.09 11.13 -11.94
N PHE A 117 -3.89 10.93 -11.40
CA PHE A 117 -3.56 11.39 -10.05
C PHE A 117 -3.25 12.90 -10.01
N ASP A 118 -2.63 13.45 -11.06
CA ASP A 118 -2.34 14.88 -11.16
C ASP A 118 -3.57 15.71 -11.56
N ARG A 119 -4.50 15.16 -12.37
CA ARG A 119 -5.72 15.89 -12.79
C ARG A 119 -6.76 16.06 -11.67
N LYS A 120 -6.74 15.21 -10.63
CA LYS A 120 -7.61 15.33 -9.45
C LYS A 120 -7.22 16.47 -8.49
N LYS A 121 -6.17 17.23 -8.80
CA LYS A 121 -5.69 18.35 -7.97
C LYS A 121 -5.89 19.74 -8.60
N ILE A 122 -6.59 19.83 -9.73
CA ILE A 122 -6.76 21.09 -10.48
C ILE A 122 -8.22 21.60 -10.44
N ASP A 123 -9.18 20.81 -9.93
CA ASP A 123 -10.61 21.18 -9.89
C ASP A 123 -11.14 21.42 -8.46
N GLU A 124 -10.37 22.08 -7.58
CA GLU A 124 -10.85 22.65 -6.31
C GLU A 124 -10.13 23.97 -6.02
#